data_AF-A0A967UKS9-F1
#
_entry.id   AF-A0A967UKS9-F1
#
_cell.length_a   1.000
_cell.length_b   1.000
_cell.length_c   1.000
_cell.angle_alpha   90.00
_cell.angle_beta   90.00
_cell.angle_gamma   90.00
#
_symmetry.space_group_name_H-M   'P 1'
#
loop_
_entity.id
_entity.type
_entity.pdbx_description
1 polymer ?
#
loop_
_entity_poly.entity_id
_entity_poly.type
_entity_poly.pdbx_seq_one_letter_code
_entity_poly.pdbx_strand_id
1 'polypeptide(L)'
;MIPDISLDLKVADLVADWPETRPVFAAHGMEALVSEDGLRVLAPFLSLGTALRTRGLAADSFLRLMQEALQRDALLEAPGLADYSRQGELTLLALMPCGLKVPFSRAITTFLEGL
;
A
#
# COMPACT_ATOMS: atom_id res chain seq x y z
N MET A 1 -6.49 -3.65 16.91
CA MET A 1 -5.34 -3.54 17.84
C MET A 1 -4.14 -3.25 16.97
N ILE A 2 -3.42 -2.15 17.20
CA ILE A 2 -2.23 -1.82 16.39
C ILE A 2 -1.09 -2.71 16.86
N PRO A 3 -0.43 -3.46 15.97
CA PRO A 3 0.66 -4.34 16.35
C PRO A 3 1.88 -3.54 16.82
N ASP A 4 2.58 -4.08 17.81
CA ASP A 4 3.83 -3.52 18.30
C ASP A 4 4.99 -4.02 17.42
N ILE A 5 5.62 -3.09 16.69
CA ILE A 5 6.72 -3.40 15.78
C ILE A 5 8.03 -3.46 16.58
N SER A 6 8.60 -4.65 16.70
CA SER A 6 9.91 -4.85 17.34
C SER A 6 11.07 -4.58 16.38
N LEU A 7 12.16 -4.02 16.91
CA LEU A 7 13.42 -3.79 16.16
C LEU A 7 14.12 -5.09 15.75
N ASP A 8 13.78 -6.21 16.37
CA ASP A 8 14.40 -7.50 16.08
C ASP A 8 13.78 -8.22 14.87
N LEU A 9 12.61 -7.75 14.40
CA LEU A 9 11.94 -8.29 13.22
C LEU A 9 12.81 -8.13 11.98
N LYS A 10 12.79 -9.16 11.11
CA LYS A 10 13.40 -9.06 9.78
C LYS A 10 12.57 -8.12 8.92
N VAL A 11 13.25 -7.34 8.09
CA VAL A 11 12.56 -6.39 7.21
C VAL A 11 11.66 -7.13 6.21
N ALA A 12 12.03 -8.34 5.78
CA ALA A 12 11.16 -9.16 4.93
C ALA A 12 9.86 -9.54 5.63
N ASP A 13 9.93 -10.04 6.86
CA ASP A 13 8.74 -10.45 7.65
C ASP A 13 7.84 -9.25 7.90
N LEU A 14 8.44 -8.12 8.31
CA LEU A 14 7.71 -6.88 8.56
C LEU A 14 6.95 -6.41 7.32
N VAL A 15 7.59 -6.42 6.14
CA VAL A 15 6.97 -5.97 4.89
C VAL A 15 5.96 -6.98 4.33
N ALA A 16 6.09 -8.25 4.69
CA ALA A 16 5.10 -9.28 4.37
C ALA A 16 3.84 -9.15 5.22
N ASP A 17 4.01 -8.91 6.53
CA ASP A 17 2.91 -8.76 7.48
C ASP A 17 2.20 -7.40 7.35
N TRP A 18 2.96 -6.34 7.03
CA TRP A 18 2.47 -4.96 6.90
C TRP A 18 3.03 -4.25 5.65
N PRO A 19 2.53 -4.58 4.44
CA PRO A 19 3.00 -3.98 3.18
C PRO A 19 2.82 -2.45 3.12
N GLU A 20 1.86 -1.89 3.84
CA GLU A 20 1.58 -0.45 3.98
C GLU A 20 2.74 0.33 4.60
N THR A 21 3.71 -0.36 5.22
CA THR A 21 4.91 0.26 5.79
C THR A 21 6.01 0.53 4.77
N ARG A 22 5.96 -0.06 3.56
CA ARG A 22 6.96 0.14 2.49
C ARG A 22 7.25 1.61 2.16
N PRO A 23 6.26 2.52 2.08
CA PRO A 23 6.51 3.94 1.81
C PRO A 23 7.38 4.61 2.89
N VAL A 24 7.29 4.16 4.14
CA VAL A 24 8.13 4.68 5.24
C VAL A 24 9.59 4.31 4.98
N PHE A 25 9.89 3.08 4.56
CA PHE A 25 11.26 2.72 4.18
C PHE A 25 11.78 3.56 3.00
N ALA A 26 10.98 3.73 1.95
CA ALA A 26 11.36 4.51 0.77
C ALA A 26 11.65 5.98 1.14
N ALA A 27 10.77 6.62 1.92
CA ALA A 27 10.92 8.00 2.36
C ALA A 27 12.20 8.25 3.19
N HIS A 28 12.73 7.20 3.82
CA HIS A 28 13.95 7.24 4.63
C HIS A 28 15.18 6.63 3.91
N GLY A 29 15.14 6.56 2.58
CA GLY A 29 16.27 6.15 1.75
C GLY A 29 16.55 4.64 1.74
N MET A 30 15.63 3.83 2.25
CA MET A 30 15.71 2.37 2.28
C MET A 30 14.87 1.70 1.19
N GLU A 31 14.55 2.42 0.10
CA GLU A 31 13.78 1.90 -1.03
C GLU A 31 14.37 0.59 -1.60
N ALA A 32 15.69 0.56 -1.83
CA ALA A 32 16.38 -0.62 -2.33
C ALA A 32 16.30 -1.84 -1.38
N LEU A 33 16.05 -1.63 -0.08
CA LEU A 33 15.88 -2.72 0.88
C LEU A 33 14.48 -3.35 0.79
N VAL A 34 13.48 -2.57 0.40
CA VAL A 34 12.08 -3.00 0.26
C VAL A 34 11.64 -3.21 -1.20
N SER A 35 12.58 -3.17 -2.15
CA SER A 35 12.37 -3.59 -3.53
C SER A 35 12.23 -5.12 -3.61
N GLU A 36 11.73 -5.65 -4.72
CA GLU A 36 11.61 -7.12 -4.90
C GLU A 36 12.96 -7.84 -4.73
N ASP A 37 14.03 -7.26 -5.29
CA ASP A 37 15.38 -7.80 -5.14
C ASP A 37 15.89 -7.67 -3.70
N GLY A 38 15.64 -6.53 -3.05
CA GLY A 38 16.00 -6.30 -1.66
C GLY A 38 15.30 -7.27 -0.71
N LEU A 39 14.00 -7.46 -0.90
CA LEU A 39 13.16 -8.38 -0.12
C LEU A 39 13.56 -9.84 -0.29
N ARG A 40 14.11 -10.21 -1.45
CA ARG A 40 14.56 -11.58 -1.72
C ARG A 40 15.98 -11.85 -1.20
N VAL A 41 16.89 -10.89 -1.34
CA VAL A 41 18.33 -11.14 -1.11
C VAL A 41 18.80 -10.66 0.26
N LEU A 42 18.34 -9.51 0.74
CA LEU A 42 18.90 -8.84 1.91
C LEU A 42 17.93 -8.78 3.10
N ALA A 43 16.69 -8.39 2.86
CA ALA A 43 15.70 -8.17 3.91
C ALA A 43 15.36 -9.40 4.79
N PRO A 44 15.46 -10.67 4.32
CA PRO A 44 15.22 -11.85 5.17
C PRO A 44 16.28 -12.02 6.25
N PHE A 45 17.47 -11.43 6.06
CA PHE A 45 18.59 -11.57 6.99
C PHE A 45 18.80 -10.31 7.84
N LEU A 46 18.34 -9.16 7.37
CA LEU A 46 18.52 -7.87 8.04
C LEU A 46 17.38 -7.55 9.00
N SER A 47 17.69 -7.33 10.29
CA SER A 47 16.68 -6.82 11.22
C SER A 47 16.43 -5.33 11.04
N LEU A 48 15.23 -4.87 11.40
CA LEU A 48 14.85 -3.46 11.37
C LEU A 48 15.87 -2.60 12.14
N GLY A 49 16.21 -2.98 13.37
CA GLY A 49 17.18 -2.24 14.18
C GLY A 49 18.57 -2.13 13.52
N THR A 50 19.00 -3.16 12.78
CA THR A 50 20.27 -3.10 12.03
C THR A 50 20.17 -2.17 10.82
N ALA A 51 19.05 -2.19 10.10
CA ALA A 51 18.81 -1.27 8.99
C ALA A 51 18.82 0.20 9.47
N LEU A 52 18.15 0.49 10.60
CA LEU A 52 18.12 1.84 11.15
C LEU A 52 19.51 2.31 11.62
N ARG A 53 20.26 1.44 12.32
CA ARG A 53 21.63 1.76 12.75
C ARG A 53 22.56 2.04 11.57
N THR A 54 22.52 1.21 10.53
CA THR A 54 23.40 1.40 9.35
C THR A 54 23.08 2.69 8.59
N ARG A 55 21.84 3.19 8.68
CA ARG A 55 21.41 4.48 8.09
C ARG A 55 21.46 5.66 9.06
N GLY A 56 21.90 5.47 10.31
CA GLY A 56 21.94 6.53 11.32
C GLY A 56 20.56 7.10 11.67
N LEU A 57 19.50 6.28 11.57
CA LEU A 57 18.11 6.69 11.84
C LEU A 57 17.75 6.47 13.31
N ALA A 58 17.03 7.41 13.89
CA ALA A 58 16.52 7.30 15.26
C ALA A 58 15.38 6.27 15.33
N ALA A 59 15.58 5.20 16.10
CA ALA A 59 14.67 4.07 16.18
C ALA A 59 13.26 4.46 16.61
N ASP A 60 13.12 5.20 17.71
CA ASP A 60 11.82 5.59 18.27
C ASP A 60 11.00 6.44 17.28
N SER A 61 11.67 7.41 16.63
CA SER A 61 11.05 8.25 15.61
C SER A 61 10.56 7.43 14.42
N PHE A 62 11.36 6.45 13.97
CA PHE A 62 11.00 5.59 12.85
C PHE A 62 9.83 4.67 13.22
N LEU A 63 9.86 4.04 14.39
CA LEU A 63 8.77 3.17 14.87
C LEU A 63 7.44 3.93 14.96
N ARG A 64 7.46 5.19 15.41
CA ARG A 64 6.27 6.04 15.40
C ARG A 64 5.71 6.25 13.99
N LEU A 65 6.56 6.52 13.01
CA LEU A 65 6.13 6.70 11.61
C LEU A 65 5.55 5.41 11.03
N MET A 66 6.12 4.26 11.41
CA MET A 66 5.58 2.96 11.04
C MET A 66 4.18 2.75 11.63
N GLN A 67 3.99 3.06 12.92
CA GLN A 67 2.68 2.99 13.58
C GLN A 67 1.65 3.94 12.93
N GLU A 68 2.06 5.16 12.57
CA GLU A 68 1.20 6.11 11.85
C GLU A 68 0.77 5.56 10.48
N ALA A 69 1.66 4.86 9.76
CA ALA A 69 1.31 4.22 8.48
C ALA A 69 0.26 3.12 8.67
N LEU A 70 0.42 2.26 9.69
CA LEU A 70 -0.56 1.22 10.03
C LEU A 70 -1.94 1.82 10.39
N GLN A 71 -1.95 2.95 11.10
CA GLN A 71 -3.20 3.64 11.47
C GLN A 71 -3.93 4.26 10.29
N ARG A 72 -3.17 4.81 9.32
CA ARG A 72 -3.76 5.42 8.12
C ARG A 72 -4.49 4.37 7.29
N ASP A 73 -3.93 3.19 7.13
CA ASP A 73 -4.56 2.13 6.35
C ASP A 73 -5.78 1.55 7.07
N ALA A 74 -5.71 1.39 8.40
CA ALA A 74 -6.86 0.99 9.22
C ALA A 74 -8.05 1.98 9.16
N LEU A 75 -7.79 3.28 8.91
CA LEU A 75 -8.82 4.29 8.68
C LEU A 75 -9.38 4.28 7.25
N LEU A 76 -8.60 3.77 6.28
CA LEU A 76 -8.98 3.62 4.88
C LEU A 76 -9.72 2.31 4.59
N GLU A 77 -9.73 1.35 5.52
CA GLU A 77 -10.70 0.25 5.59
C GLU A 77 -12.12 0.78 5.88
N ALA A 78 -12.62 1.66 5.03
CA ALA A 78 -14.05 1.82 4.84
C ALA A 78 -14.58 0.48 4.28
N PRO A 79 -15.70 -0.06 4.81
CA PRO A 79 -16.25 -1.31 4.33
C PRO A 79 -16.68 -1.14 2.86
N GLY A 80 -15.88 -1.65 1.91
CA GLY A 80 -16.25 -1.67 0.49
C GLY A 80 -15.14 -1.71 -0.57
N LEU A 81 -13.87 -1.46 -0.26
CA LEU A 81 -12.81 -1.47 -1.28
C LEU A 81 -11.95 -2.73 -1.20
N ALA A 82 -12.55 -3.85 -1.58
CA ALA A 82 -11.80 -5.06 -1.86
C ALA A 82 -11.01 -4.90 -3.16
N ASP A 83 -9.69 -4.94 -3.04
CA ASP A 83 -8.74 -5.37 -4.07
C ASP A 83 -8.58 -4.43 -5.29
N TYR A 84 -7.48 -3.67 -5.32
CA TYR A 84 -7.08 -2.86 -6.48
C TYR A 84 -6.97 -3.68 -7.77
N SER A 85 -6.67 -4.99 -7.68
CA SER A 85 -6.57 -5.87 -8.84
C SER A 85 -7.93 -6.28 -9.44
N ARG A 86 -9.05 -5.94 -8.77
CA ARG A 86 -10.42 -6.08 -9.27
C ARG A 86 -11.06 -4.77 -9.70
N GLN A 87 -10.34 -3.65 -9.62
CA GLN A 87 -10.82 -2.41 -10.22
C GLN A 87 -10.84 -2.63 -11.73
N GLY A 88 -12.04 -2.78 -12.29
CA GLY A 88 -12.25 -2.94 -13.72
C GLY A 88 -11.51 -1.85 -14.50
N GLU A 89 -11.08 -2.18 -15.72
CA GLU A 89 -10.34 -1.26 -16.59
C GLU A 89 -10.96 0.15 -16.58
N LEU A 90 -10.11 1.17 -16.67
CA LEU A 90 -10.53 2.57 -16.72
C LEU A 90 -11.35 2.82 -17.99
N THR A 91 -12.63 2.50 -17.94
CA THR A 91 -13.56 2.68 -19.05
C THR A 91 -13.99 4.15 -19.12
N LEU A 92 -14.42 4.58 -20.30
CA LEU A 92 -15.04 5.89 -20.48
C LEU A 92 -16.18 6.12 -19.48
N LEU A 93 -16.93 5.07 -19.13
CA LEU A 93 -17.99 5.06 -18.11
C LEU A 93 -17.47 5.27 -16.68
N ALA A 94 -16.25 4.82 -16.37
CA ALA A 94 -15.61 5.02 -15.07
C ALA A 94 -15.16 6.47 -14.85
N LEU A 95 -14.88 7.20 -15.94
CA LEU A 95 -14.45 8.60 -15.91
C LEU A 95 -15.61 9.61 -15.87
N MET A 96 -16.86 9.14 -15.93
CA MET A 96 -18.02 10.03 -15.97
C MET A 96 -18.41 10.55 -14.58
N PRO A 97 -18.85 11.81 -14.46
CA PRO A 97 -19.49 12.32 -13.25
C PRO A 97 -20.68 11.42 -12.84
N CYS A 98 -20.89 11.26 -11.53
CA CYS A 98 -21.89 10.33 -10.98
C CYS A 98 -23.31 10.52 -11.56
N GLY A 99 -23.68 11.77 -11.89
CA GLY A 99 -24.99 12.09 -12.47
C GLY A 99 -25.15 11.70 -13.95
N LEU A 100 -24.07 11.40 -14.66
CA LEU A 100 -24.09 11.11 -16.10
C LEU A 100 -23.89 9.63 -16.43
N LYS A 101 -23.30 8.85 -15.52
CA LYS A 101 -22.94 7.44 -15.75
C LYS A 101 -24.15 6.58 -16.12
N VAL A 102 -25.21 6.62 -15.32
CA VAL A 102 -26.44 5.83 -15.53
C VAL A 102 -27.19 6.24 -16.81
N PRO A 103 -27.51 7.53 -17.05
CA PRO A 103 -28.24 7.90 -18.26
C PRO A 103 -27.43 7.63 -19.54
N PHE A 104 -26.11 7.85 -19.52
CA PHE A 104 -25.26 7.56 -20.67
C PHE A 104 -25.17 6.06 -20.97
N SER A 105 -24.98 5.23 -19.94
CA SER A 105 -24.96 3.77 -20.09
C SER A 105 -26.26 3.24 -20.70
N ARG A 106 -27.42 3.82 -20.35
CA ARG A 106 -28.70 3.43 -20.94
C ARG A 106 -28.79 3.83 -22.42
N ALA A 107 -28.42 5.08 -22.73
CA ALA A 107 -28.47 5.60 -24.10
C ALA A 107 -27.58 4.80 -25.06
N ILE A 108 -26.38 4.40 -24.62
CA ILE A 108 -25.45 3.65 -25.46
C ILE A 108 -25.91 2.20 -25.66
N THR A 109 -26.47 1.54 -24.64
CA THR A 109 -27.07 0.20 -24.80
C THR A 109 -28.23 0.23 -25.79
N THR A 110 -29.14 1.19 -25.66
CA THR A 110 -30.26 1.35 -26.62
C THR A 110 -29.76 1.63 -28.04
N PHE A 111 -28.70 2.43 -28.21
CA PHE A 111 -28.09 2.67 -29.52
C PHE A 111 -27.49 1.39 -30.13
N LEU A 112 -26.77 0.60 -29.32
CA LEU A 112 -26.12 -0.63 -29.77
C LEU A 112 -27.10 -1.78 -30.06
N GLU A 113 -28.19 -1.88 -29.31
CA GLU A 113 -29.25 -2.88 -29.52
C GLU A 113 -30.16 -2.53 -30.70
N GLY A 114 -30.16 -1.27 -31.14
CA GLY A 114 -30.91 -0.79 -32.30
C GLY A 114 -30.16 -0.84 -33.63
N LEU A 115 -28.91 -1.35 -33.63
CA LEU A 115 -28.08 -1.62 -34.81
C LEU A 115 -28.26 -3.06 -35.29
#